data_AF-A0AAX4NZF6-F1
#
_entry.id   AF-A0AAX4NZF6-F1
#
_cell.length_a   1.000
_cell.length_b   1.000
_cell.length_c   1.000
_cell.angle_alpha   90.00
_cell.angle_beta   90.00
_cell.angle_gamma   90.00
#
_symmetry.space_group_name_H-M   'P 1'
#
loop_
_entity.id
_entity.type
_entity.pdbx_description
1 polymer ?
#
loop_
_entity_poly.entity_id
_entity_poly.type
_entity_poly.pdbx_seq_one_letter_code
_entity_poly.pdbx_strand_id
1 'polypeptide(L)'
;MGVAGFVSRAVFTAASFEVVLTAMTASPSASQLSSWLATNWMFLHLVCGCVCLPLLLVDARPASGASRRCDWLAMVLAAVYCFHQFEEHGFDVFGRRYPFVFHLAKILNCDLALEGGRFLRVTGSCGLDEMTILYINVYSVMGLFLAPLLLPTKWSCCLVLMNATLIFSNAVLFHLLPALVFWEYNPGLVQSALMNAPLSAWALSHLWNRGVCNKAQAAAAFLINGPGQVVQALGPMVLARQQMLSNAGQHAVLFAVMLVLQPATALFISWMGPTRKKRRAV
;
A
#
# COMPACT_ATOMS: atom_id res chain seq x y z
N MET A 1 -5.89 -5.54 27.56
CA MET A 1 -5.37 -5.49 26.17
C MET A 1 -6.12 -4.38 25.45
N GLY A 2 -5.43 -3.45 24.79
CA GLY A 2 -6.09 -2.38 24.03
C GLY A 2 -6.71 -2.90 22.74
N VAL A 3 -7.68 -2.19 22.18
CA VAL A 3 -8.38 -2.55 20.93
C VAL A 3 -7.39 -2.72 19.79
N ALA A 4 -6.33 -1.90 19.71
CA ALA A 4 -5.22 -2.10 18.77
C ALA A 4 -4.56 -3.50 18.85
N GLY A 5 -4.43 -4.07 20.06
CA GLY A 5 -3.89 -5.41 20.26
C GLY A 5 -4.89 -6.52 19.89
N PHE A 6 -6.19 -6.25 19.95
CA PHE A 6 -7.24 -7.14 19.49
C PHE A 6 -7.39 -7.09 17.96
N VAL A 7 -7.41 -5.90 17.36
CA VAL A 7 -7.45 -5.69 15.90
C VAL A 7 -6.18 -6.25 15.25
N SER A 8 -5.00 -6.02 15.83
CA SER A 8 -3.74 -6.63 15.35
C SER A 8 -3.71 -8.14 15.49
N ARG A 9 -4.55 -8.76 16.32
CA ARG A 9 -4.66 -10.23 16.35
C ARG A 9 -5.73 -10.70 15.39
N ALA A 10 -6.92 -10.11 15.41
CA ALA A 10 -8.07 -10.49 14.59
C ALA A 10 -7.86 -10.28 13.08
N VAL A 11 -7.25 -9.15 12.67
CA VAL A 11 -6.86 -8.91 11.27
C VAL A 11 -5.82 -9.93 10.83
N PHE A 12 -4.89 -10.32 11.73
CA PHE A 12 -3.89 -11.34 11.44
C PHE A 12 -4.45 -12.77 11.42
N THR A 13 -5.45 -13.11 12.24
CA THR A 13 -6.11 -14.42 12.16
C THR A 13 -6.94 -14.53 10.88
N ALA A 14 -7.59 -13.46 10.44
CA ALA A 14 -8.30 -13.43 9.16
C ALA A 14 -7.35 -13.40 7.94
N ALA A 15 -6.19 -12.76 8.09
CA ALA A 15 -5.13 -12.70 7.08
C ALA A 15 -4.06 -13.80 7.27
N SER A 16 -4.36 -14.90 7.99
CA SER A 16 -3.44 -16.03 8.12
C SER A 16 -3.35 -16.75 6.76
N PHE A 17 -2.41 -16.27 5.95
CA PHE A 17 -2.05 -16.67 4.60
C PHE A 17 -1.94 -18.18 4.36
N GLU A 18 -1.65 -19.00 5.38
CA GLU A 18 -1.44 -20.44 5.20
C GLU A 18 -2.72 -21.23 4.93
N VAL A 19 -3.87 -20.84 5.47
CA VAL A 19 -5.13 -21.58 5.26
C VAL A 19 -5.67 -21.35 3.85
N VAL A 20 -5.44 -20.16 3.29
CA VAL A 20 -5.85 -19.81 1.92
C VAL A 20 -4.87 -20.40 0.91
N LEU A 21 -3.55 -20.25 1.08
CA LEU A 21 -2.58 -20.81 0.12
C LEU A 21 -2.55 -22.34 0.08
N THR A 22 -2.68 -23.02 1.22
CA THR A 22 -2.59 -24.50 1.29
C THR A 22 -3.87 -25.17 0.78
N ALA A 23 -5.03 -24.50 0.86
CA ALA A 23 -6.26 -24.97 0.24
C ALA A 23 -6.29 -24.76 -1.29
N MET A 24 -5.34 -23.99 -1.85
CA MET A 24 -5.40 -23.50 -3.23
C MET A 24 -4.59 -24.30 -4.27
N THR A 25 -4.05 -25.47 -3.96
CA THR A 25 -3.08 -26.13 -4.87
C THR A 25 -3.52 -27.47 -5.47
N ALA A 26 -4.75 -27.96 -5.26
CA ALA A 26 -5.12 -29.30 -5.77
C ALA A 26 -6.53 -29.49 -6.34
N SER A 27 -7.42 -28.48 -6.36
CA SER A 27 -8.80 -28.63 -6.82
C SER A 27 -9.22 -27.58 -7.85
N PRO A 28 -10.18 -27.87 -8.74
CA PRO A 28 -10.82 -26.84 -9.60
C PRO A 28 -11.41 -25.67 -8.79
N SER A 29 -11.76 -25.89 -7.52
CA SER A 29 -12.22 -24.84 -6.62
C SER A 29 -11.12 -23.86 -6.21
N ALA A 30 -9.87 -24.32 -6.18
CA ALA A 30 -8.73 -23.50 -5.80
C ALA A 30 -8.33 -22.48 -6.88
N SER A 31 -8.25 -22.91 -8.13
CA SER A 31 -7.95 -22.02 -9.26
C SER A 31 -9.07 -20.99 -9.46
N GLN A 32 -10.32 -21.40 -9.24
CA GLN A 32 -11.48 -20.51 -9.23
C GLN A 32 -11.41 -19.49 -8.09
N LEU A 33 -11.04 -19.92 -6.87
CA LEU A 33 -10.84 -19.01 -5.75
C LEU A 33 -9.70 -18.02 -6.02
N SER A 34 -8.60 -18.47 -6.64
CA SER A 34 -7.48 -17.61 -7.01
C SER A 34 -7.90 -16.53 -7.99
N SER A 35 -8.61 -16.93 -9.05
CA SER A 35 -9.13 -16.03 -10.08
C SER A 35 -10.15 -15.04 -9.50
N TRP A 36 -11.01 -15.53 -8.60
CA TRP A 36 -11.96 -14.67 -7.89
C TRP A 36 -11.24 -13.66 -7.02
N LEU A 37 -10.25 -14.10 -6.22
CA LEU A 37 -9.52 -13.23 -5.32
C LEU A 37 -8.72 -12.18 -6.09
N ALA A 38 -8.06 -12.57 -7.19
CA ALA A 38 -7.29 -11.68 -8.06
C ALA A 38 -8.09 -10.47 -8.56
N THR A 39 -9.40 -10.66 -8.72
CA THR A 39 -10.30 -9.64 -9.22
C THR A 39 -11.15 -8.99 -8.13
N ASN A 40 -11.35 -9.61 -6.96
CA ASN A 40 -12.32 -9.15 -5.94
C ASN A 40 -11.70 -8.85 -4.55
N TRP A 41 -10.39 -8.91 -4.39
CA TRP A 41 -9.71 -8.63 -3.12
C TRP A 41 -10.02 -7.24 -2.53
N MET A 42 -10.32 -6.24 -3.36
CA MET A 42 -10.63 -4.89 -2.90
C MET A 42 -11.94 -4.79 -2.11
N PHE A 43 -12.88 -5.71 -2.30
CA PHE A 43 -14.08 -5.78 -1.46
C PHE A 43 -13.74 -6.26 -0.04
N LEU A 44 -12.78 -7.19 0.08
CA LEU A 44 -12.27 -7.62 1.38
C LEU A 44 -11.56 -6.46 2.08
N HIS A 45 -10.73 -5.71 1.35
CA HIS A 45 -10.10 -4.49 1.87
C HIS A 45 -11.15 -3.46 2.30
N LEU A 46 -12.21 -3.22 1.53
CA LEU A 46 -13.29 -2.31 1.92
C LEU A 46 -13.92 -2.72 3.26
N VAL A 47 -14.25 -4.00 3.43
CA VAL A 47 -14.79 -4.53 4.70
C VAL A 47 -13.78 -4.33 5.83
N CYS A 48 -12.50 -4.63 5.61
CA CYS A 48 -11.44 -4.40 6.59
C CYS A 48 -11.33 -2.92 6.98
N GLY A 49 -11.39 -2.00 6.01
CA GLY A 49 -11.40 -0.55 6.27
C GLY A 49 -12.61 -0.11 7.10
N CYS A 50 -13.81 -0.54 6.69
CA CYS A 50 -15.08 -0.26 7.37
C CYS A 50 -15.10 -0.72 8.83
N VAL A 51 -14.45 -1.84 9.15
CA VAL A 51 -14.38 -2.35 10.52
C VAL A 51 -13.23 -1.71 11.29
N CYS A 52 -12.03 -1.67 10.72
CA CYS A 52 -10.83 -1.23 11.43
C CYS A 52 -10.84 0.27 11.72
N LEU A 53 -11.26 1.11 10.77
CA LEU A 53 -11.16 2.55 10.95
C LEU A 53 -12.04 3.07 12.11
N PRO A 54 -13.33 2.72 12.24
CA PRO A 54 -14.12 3.11 13.40
C PRO A 54 -13.55 2.60 14.72
N LEU A 55 -13.08 1.34 14.76
CA LEU A 55 -12.47 0.78 15.97
C LEU A 55 -11.21 1.54 16.40
N LEU A 56 -10.37 1.95 15.45
CA LEU A 56 -9.17 2.74 15.70
C LEU A 56 -9.48 4.19 16.11
N LEU A 57 -10.61 4.75 15.66
CA LEU A 57 -11.07 6.08 16.06
C LEU A 57 -11.66 6.08 17.48
N VAL A 58 -12.32 4.98 17.89
CA VAL A 58 -12.85 4.79 19.25
C VAL A 58 -11.73 4.45 20.25
N ASP A 59 -10.71 3.68 19.83
CA ASP A 59 -9.49 3.46 20.62
C ASP A 59 -8.64 4.75 20.64
N ALA A 60 -9.02 5.67 21.53
CA ALA A 60 -8.41 6.98 21.68
C ALA A 60 -6.88 6.89 21.61
N ARG A 61 -6.28 7.74 20.75
CA ARG A 61 -4.82 7.81 20.47
C ARG A 61 -4.00 7.41 21.70
N PRO A 62 -3.12 6.40 21.62
CA PRO A 62 -2.44 5.89 22.80
C PRO A 62 -1.70 7.01 23.54
N ALA A 63 -2.14 7.27 24.78
CA ALA A 63 -1.71 8.40 25.59
C ALA A 63 -0.20 8.35 25.95
N SER A 64 0.46 7.19 25.85
CA SER A 64 1.86 7.02 26.23
C SER A 64 2.67 6.17 25.23
N GLY A 65 3.88 6.65 24.92
CA GLY A 65 4.91 5.95 24.13
C GLY A 65 4.91 6.29 22.64
N ALA A 66 6.09 6.60 22.09
CA ALA A 66 6.27 6.84 20.66
C ALA A 66 5.93 5.60 19.81
N SER A 67 6.35 4.40 20.25
CA SER A 67 6.07 3.13 19.58
C SER A 67 4.58 2.89 19.39
N ARG A 68 3.78 2.96 20.47
CA ARG A 68 2.33 2.73 20.40
C ARG A 68 1.61 3.70 19.46
N ARG A 69 2.07 4.95 19.39
CA ARG A 69 1.51 5.92 18.43
C ARG A 69 1.88 5.57 16.99
N CYS A 70 3.10 5.10 16.76
CA CYS A 70 3.52 4.62 15.45
C CYS A 70 2.70 3.38 15.04
N ASP A 71 2.44 2.44 15.95
CA ASP A 71 1.59 1.26 15.69
C ASP A 71 0.15 1.66 15.34
N TRP A 72 -0.45 2.58 16.12
CA TRP A 72 -1.79 3.12 15.83
C TRP A 72 -1.83 3.83 14.48
N LEU A 73 -0.80 4.63 14.17
CA LEU A 73 -0.71 5.36 12.90
C LEU A 73 -0.54 4.39 11.72
N ALA A 74 0.27 3.33 11.87
CA ALA A 74 0.41 2.27 10.87
C ALA A 74 -0.97 1.65 10.53
N MET A 75 -1.75 1.33 11.56
CA MET A 75 -3.08 0.74 11.40
C MET A 75 -4.08 1.70 10.75
N VAL A 76 -4.07 2.98 11.13
CA VAL A 76 -4.93 4.00 10.50
C VAL A 76 -4.58 4.19 9.03
N LEU A 77 -3.29 4.27 8.71
CA LEU A 77 -2.82 4.35 7.32
C LEU A 77 -3.25 3.10 6.53
N ALA A 78 -3.11 1.90 7.10
CA ALA A 78 -3.54 0.65 6.47
C ALA A 78 -5.04 0.61 6.21
N ALA A 79 -5.86 1.00 7.19
CA ALA A 79 -7.31 1.04 7.05
C ALA A 79 -7.77 2.03 5.98
N VAL A 80 -7.16 3.22 5.90
CA VAL A 80 -7.47 4.19 4.84
C VAL A 80 -7.00 3.72 3.47
N TYR A 81 -5.82 3.09 3.40
CA TYR A 81 -5.37 2.50 2.15
C TYR A 81 -6.31 1.39 1.66
N CYS A 82 -6.81 0.54 2.57
CA CYS A 82 -7.84 -0.44 2.26
C CYS A 82 -9.10 0.19 1.63
N PHE A 83 -9.56 1.34 2.12
CA PHE A 83 -10.65 2.08 1.49
C PHE A 83 -10.30 2.54 0.09
N HIS A 84 -9.12 3.14 -0.07
CA HIS A 84 -8.62 3.66 -1.34
C HIS A 84 -8.63 2.62 -2.47
N GLN A 85 -8.27 1.39 -2.14
CA GLN A 85 -8.24 0.29 -3.10
C GLN A 85 -9.62 -0.01 -3.71
N PHE A 86 -10.73 0.39 -3.07
CA PHE A 86 -12.07 0.21 -3.61
C PHE A 86 -12.37 1.15 -4.78
N GLU A 87 -12.08 2.45 -4.70
CA GLU A 87 -12.29 3.35 -5.84
C GLU A 87 -11.31 3.05 -6.98
N GLU A 88 -10.07 2.72 -6.63
CA GLU A 88 -9.00 2.43 -7.59
C GLU A 88 -9.28 1.13 -8.35
N HIS A 89 -9.46 0.02 -7.64
CA HIS A 89 -9.57 -1.30 -8.26
C HIS A 89 -10.97 -1.90 -8.22
N GLY A 90 -11.89 -1.40 -7.39
CA GLY A 90 -13.25 -1.92 -7.24
C GLY A 90 -14.19 -1.29 -8.26
N PHE A 91 -14.81 -0.21 -7.83
CA PHE A 91 -15.68 0.62 -8.63
C PHE A 91 -15.26 2.07 -8.51
N ASP A 92 -15.10 2.72 -9.65
CA ASP A 92 -14.82 4.14 -9.69
C ASP A 92 -16.08 4.97 -9.42
N VAL A 93 -15.95 6.31 -9.36
CA VAL A 93 -17.09 7.20 -9.08
C VAL A 93 -18.20 7.17 -10.13
N PHE A 94 -17.94 6.59 -11.30
CA PHE A 94 -18.91 6.41 -12.37
C PHE A 94 -19.50 4.99 -12.39
N GLY A 95 -19.18 4.15 -11.39
CA GLY A 95 -19.65 2.78 -11.30
C GLY A 95 -18.97 1.82 -12.28
N ARG A 96 -17.85 2.20 -12.90
CA ARG A 96 -17.07 1.32 -13.78
C ARG A 96 -16.22 0.37 -12.95
N ARG A 97 -16.21 -0.91 -13.34
CA ARG A 97 -15.49 -1.97 -12.63
C ARG A 97 -14.03 -2.05 -13.10
N TYR A 98 -13.09 -2.06 -12.13
CA TYR A 98 -11.65 -2.25 -12.38
C TYR A 98 -11.00 -1.26 -13.38
N PRO A 99 -11.40 0.02 -13.49
CA PRO A 99 -10.94 0.90 -14.57
C PRO A 99 -9.49 1.37 -14.44
N PHE A 100 -8.85 1.22 -13.27
CA PHE A 100 -7.48 1.68 -13.06
C PHE A 100 -6.47 1.00 -13.98
N VAL A 101 -6.72 -0.23 -14.43
CA VAL A 101 -5.80 -0.92 -15.36
C VAL A 101 -5.67 -0.20 -16.70
N PHE A 102 -6.72 0.49 -17.16
CA PHE A 102 -6.64 1.30 -18.38
C PHE A 102 -5.82 2.57 -18.14
N HIS A 103 -5.88 3.13 -16.93
CA HIS A 103 -5.03 4.26 -16.55
C HIS A 103 -3.55 3.85 -16.51
N LEU A 104 -3.24 2.70 -15.90
CA LEU A 104 -1.90 2.09 -15.94
C LEU A 104 -1.44 1.82 -17.38
N ALA A 105 -2.30 1.26 -18.23
CA ALA A 105 -1.97 1.00 -19.63
C ALA A 105 -1.66 2.30 -20.41
N LYS A 106 -2.40 3.38 -20.14
CA LYS A 106 -2.12 4.73 -20.69
C LYS A 106 -0.75 5.24 -20.23
N ILE A 107 -0.40 5.10 -18.96
CA ILE A 107 0.92 5.50 -18.43
C ILE A 107 2.05 4.68 -19.06
N LEU A 108 1.85 3.36 -19.18
CA LEU A 108 2.84 2.44 -19.76
C LEU A 108 2.89 2.49 -21.29
N ASN A 109 1.95 3.21 -21.93
CA ASN A 109 1.80 3.27 -23.38
C ASN A 109 1.77 1.87 -24.02
N CYS A 110 0.77 1.08 -23.65
CA CYS A 110 0.54 -0.29 -24.10
C CYS A 110 -0.95 -0.59 -24.26
N ASP A 111 -1.25 -1.65 -25.01
CA ASP A 111 -2.61 -2.10 -25.24
C ASP A 111 -3.05 -3.06 -24.13
N LEU A 112 -4.27 -2.84 -23.63
CA LEU A 112 -4.89 -3.65 -22.60
C LEU A 112 -6.38 -3.85 -22.92
N ALA A 113 -6.86 -5.07 -22.69
CA ALA A 113 -8.27 -5.41 -22.73
C ALA A 113 -8.70 -6.00 -21.39
N LEU A 114 -9.95 -5.71 -21.02
CA LEU A 114 -10.65 -6.41 -19.94
C LEU A 114 -11.68 -7.33 -20.57
N GLU A 115 -11.45 -8.63 -20.44
CA GLU A 115 -12.38 -9.65 -20.89
C GLU A 115 -13.35 -10.01 -19.75
N GLY A 116 -14.64 -9.98 -20.06
CA GLY A 116 -15.73 -10.17 -19.10
C GLY A 116 -16.26 -11.60 -19.05
N GLY A 117 -16.78 -11.99 -17.88
CA GLY A 117 -17.39 -13.28 -17.59
C GLY A 117 -17.77 -13.38 -16.11
N ARG A 118 -17.58 -14.55 -15.49
CA ARG A 118 -17.68 -14.69 -14.02
C ARG A 118 -16.51 -13.99 -13.29
N PHE A 119 -15.37 -13.88 -13.94
CA PHE A 119 -14.16 -13.21 -13.46
C PHE A 119 -13.67 -12.22 -14.52
N LEU A 120 -12.95 -11.19 -14.09
CA LEU A 120 -12.26 -10.29 -15.00
C LEU A 120 -10.91 -10.89 -15.37
N ARG A 121 -10.52 -10.76 -16.63
CA ARG A 121 -9.19 -11.10 -17.08
C ARG A 121 -8.54 -9.89 -17.71
N VAL A 122 -7.33 -9.58 -17.27
CA VAL A 122 -6.50 -8.53 -17.84
C VAL A 122 -5.63 -9.17 -18.91
N THR A 123 -5.84 -8.79 -20.16
CA THR A 123 -5.04 -9.27 -21.30
C THR A 123 -4.39 -8.09 -22.01
N GLY A 124 -3.29 -8.33 -22.73
CA GLY A 124 -2.59 -7.29 -23.48
C GLY A 124 -1.07 -7.37 -23.38
N SER A 125 -0.41 -6.31 -23.83
CA SER A 125 1.06 -6.23 -23.93
C SER A 125 1.71 -5.49 -22.76
N CYS A 126 0.93 -5.15 -21.72
CA CYS A 126 1.37 -4.26 -20.65
C CYS A 126 2.27 -4.88 -19.58
N GLY A 127 2.56 -6.19 -19.62
CA GLY A 127 3.31 -6.86 -18.55
C GLY A 127 2.60 -6.77 -17.18
N LEU A 128 1.26 -6.73 -17.22
CA LEU A 128 0.38 -6.63 -16.06
C LEU A 128 -0.77 -7.61 -16.27
N ASP A 129 -1.06 -8.40 -15.24
CA ASP A 129 -2.24 -9.27 -15.15
C ASP A 129 -2.95 -9.07 -13.80
N GLU A 130 -4.14 -9.62 -13.64
CA GLU A 130 -4.91 -9.53 -12.39
C GLU A 130 -4.15 -10.09 -11.17
N MET A 131 -3.32 -11.12 -11.37
CA MET A 131 -2.51 -11.71 -10.32
C MET A 131 -1.40 -10.78 -9.85
N THR A 132 -0.78 -10.06 -10.78
CA THR A 132 0.24 -9.05 -10.49
C THR A 132 -0.36 -7.93 -9.66
N ILE A 133 -1.57 -7.47 -10.00
CA ILE A 133 -2.27 -6.42 -9.26
C ILE A 133 -2.60 -6.88 -7.84
N LEU A 134 -3.10 -8.12 -7.70
CA LEU A 134 -3.32 -8.74 -6.39
C LEU A 134 -2.02 -8.80 -5.58
N TYR A 135 -0.94 -9.26 -6.19
CA TYR A 135 0.35 -9.47 -5.52
C TYR A 135 0.95 -8.16 -5.01
N ILE A 136 0.84 -7.10 -5.81
CA ILE A 136 1.29 -5.76 -5.42
C ILE A 136 0.45 -5.27 -4.24
N ASN A 137 -0.87 -5.20 -4.39
CA ASN A 137 -1.69 -4.45 -3.43
C ASN A 137 -1.99 -5.23 -2.15
N VAL A 138 -2.22 -6.54 -2.24
CA VAL A 138 -2.58 -7.37 -1.08
C VAL A 138 -1.35 -7.88 -0.36
N TYR A 139 -0.32 -8.33 -1.09
CA TYR A 139 0.83 -8.97 -0.44
C TYR A 139 1.94 -7.96 -0.17
N SER A 140 2.36 -7.22 -1.19
CA SER A 140 3.52 -6.34 -1.09
C SER A 140 3.19 -5.07 -0.30
N VAL A 141 2.16 -4.34 -0.72
CA VAL A 141 1.77 -3.08 -0.09
C VAL A 141 1.18 -3.33 1.29
N MET A 142 0.23 -4.25 1.47
CA MET A 142 -0.28 -4.52 2.82
C MET A 142 0.80 -5.05 3.77
N GLY A 143 1.70 -5.91 3.29
CA GLY A 143 2.83 -6.40 4.10
C GLY A 143 3.73 -5.26 4.59
N LEU A 144 4.01 -4.27 3.73
CA LEU A 144 4.71 -3.04 4.12
C LEU A 144 3.96 -2.23 5.19
N PHE A 145 2.64 -2.13 5.06
CA PHE A 145 1.81 -1.40 6.01
C PHE A 145 1.77 -2.05 7.39
N LEU A 146 1.82 -3.38 7.43
CA LEU A 146 1.82 -4.16 8.67
C LEU A 146 3.23 -4.38 9.24
N ALA A 147 4.29 -4.12 8.47
CA ALA A 147 5.68 -4.26 8.92
C ALA A 147 6.01 -3.52 10.23
N PRO A 148 5.50 -2.29 10.53
CA PRO A 148 5.71 -1.63 11.82
C PRO A 148 5.26 -2.44 13.04
N LEU A 149 4.30 -3.36 12.87
CA LEU A 149 3.73 -4.20 13.92
C LEU A 149 4.47 -5.53 14.08
N LEU A 150 5.17 -5.97 13.02
CA LEU A 150 5.83 -7.26 12.95
C LEU A 150 7.33 -7.17 13.22
N LEU A 151 7.93 -6.04 12.87
CA LEU A 151 9.36 -5.82 13.01
C LEU A 151 9.70 -5.17 14.35
N PRO A 152 10.99 -5.20 14.78
CA PRO A 152 11.41 -4.63 16.06
C PRO A 152 10.90 -3.19 16.26
N THR A 153 10.34 -2.92 17.45
CA THR A 153 9.69 -1.64 17.81
C THR A 153 10.55 -0.40 17.61
N LYS A 154 11.88 -0.55 17.68
CA LYS A 154 12.84 0.52 17.38
C LYS A 154 12.77 1.02 15.92
N TRP A 155 12.15 0.27 15.01
CA TRP A 155 12.00 0.62 13.59
C TRP A 155 10.61 1.14 13.24
N SER A 156 9.60 0.92 14.10
CA SER A 156 8.18 1.17 13.78
C SER A 156 7.94 2.58 13.27
N CYS A 157 8.57 3.59 13.87
CA CYS A 157 8.37 4.97 13.42
C CYS A 157 9.03 5.31 12.07
N CYS A 158 10.16 4.68 11.73
CA CYS A 158 10.75 4.83 10.39
C CYS A 158 9.91 4.07 9.34
N LEU A 159 9.39 2.89 9.68
CA LEU A 159 8.49 2.16 8.79
C LEU A 159 7.17 2.92 8.57
N VAL A 160 6.62 3.56 9.61
CA VAL A 160 5.43 4.42 9.49
C VAL A 160 5.71 5.67 8.65
N LEU A 161 6.92 6.26 8.78
CA LEU A 161 7.36 7.34 7.90
C LEU A 161 7.38 6.88 6.44
N MET A 162 7.92 5.69 6.17
CA MET A 162 7.92 5.10 4.83
C MET A 162 6.50 4.90 4.31
N ASN A 163 5.61 4.30 5.09
CA ASN A 163 4.22 4.04 4.70
C ASN A 163 3.44 5.34 4.44
N ALA A 164 3.56 6.34 5.32
CA ALA A 164 2.93 7.64 5.12
C ALA A 164 3.45 8.32 3.84
N THR A 165 4.76 8.22 3.58
CA THR A 165 5.35 8.78 2.36
C THR A 165 4.85 8.06 1.11
N LEU A 166 4.75 6.72 1.16
CA LEU A 166 4.24 5.92 0.04
C LEU A 166 2.78 6.26 -0.30
N ILE A 167 1.91 6.43 0.70
CA ILE A 167 0.52 6.86 0.48
C ILE A 167 0.48 8.26 -0.12
N PHE A 168 1.26 9.18 0.44
CA PHE A 168 1.29 10.57 -0.04
C PHE A 168 1.76 10.63 -1.50
N SER A 169 2.84 9.93 -1.83
CA SER A 169 3.38 9.85 -3.18
C SER A 169 2.43 9.16 -4.14
N ASN A 170 1.79 8.06 -3.73
CA ASN A 170 0.78 7.40 -4.56
C ASN A 170 -0.39 8.36 -4.87
N ALA A 171 -0.96 8.99 -3.84
CA ALA A 171 -2.06 9.95 -4.00
C ALA A 171 -1.68 11.13 -4.90
N VAL A 172 -0.47 11.67 -4.75
CA VAL A 172 -0.03 12.83 -5.54
C VAL A 172 0.39 12.42 -6.95
N LEU A 173 1.29 11.46 -7.10
CA LEU A 173 1.94 11.15 -8.37
C LEU A 173 1.08 10.32 -9.33
N PHE A 174 0.23 9.43 -8.81
CA PHE A 174 -0.59 8.55 -9.65
C PHE A 174 -2.03 9.03 -9.80
N HIS A 175 -2.51 9.91 -8.91
CA HIS A 175 -3.90 10.36 -8.97
C HIS A 175 -4.04 11.87 -9.17
N LEU A 176 -3.59 12.68 -8.21
CA LEU A 176 -3.81 14.13 -8.26
C LEU A 176 -3.06 14.80 -9.40
N LEU A 177 -1.76 14.54 -9.55
CA LEU A 177 -0.95 15.15 -10.59
C LEU A 177 -1.40 14.75 -12.00
N PRO A 178 -1.64 13.46 -12.33
CA PRO A 178 -2.20 13.09 -13.62
C PRO A 178 -3.57 13.72 -13.86
N ALA A 179 -4.45 13.79 -12.85
CA ALA A 179 -5.75 14.43 -13.01
C ALA A 179 -5.63 15.93 -13.36
N LEU A 180 -4.69 16.63 -12.72
CA LEU A 180 -4.43 18.05 -12.99
C LEU A 180 -3.76 18.28 -14.35
N VAL A 181 -2.79 17.43 -14.72
CA VAL A 181 -2.05 17.56 -15.98
C VAL A 181 -2.94 17.23 -17.18
N PHE A 182 -3.71 16.14 -17.10
CA PHE A 182 -4.55 15.68 -18.20
C PHE A 182 -5.98 16.24 -18.15
N TRP A 183 -6.37 16.96 -17.09
CA TRP A 183 -7.74 17.42 -16.86
C TRP A 183 -8.77 16.30 -16.94
N GLU A 184 -8.38 15.13 -16.44
CA GLU A 184 -9.16 13.89 -16.54
C GLU A 184 -9.32 13.25 -15.16
N TYR A 185 -10.50 12.73 -14.88
CA TYR A 185 -10.67 11.81 -13.77
C TYR A 185 -9.84 10.54 -14.00
N ASN A 186 -9.15 10.07 -12.96
CA ASN A 186 -8.60 8.72 -12.92
C ASN A 186 -9.11 7.97 -11.68
N PRO A 187 -9.23 6.63 -11.75
CA PRO A 187 -9.73 5.84 -10.63
C PRO A 187 -8.86 5.97 -9.38
N GLY A 188 -9.47 6.23 -8.23
CA GLY A 188 -8.76 6.49 -6.97
C GLY A 188 -8.51 7.98 -6.67
N LEU A 189 -8.91 8.88 -7.57
CA LEU A 189 -8.72 10.33 -7.43
C LEU A 189 -9.48 10.90 -6.23
N VAL A 190 -10.73 10.52 -6.02
CA VAL A 190 -11.56 11.13 -4.97
C VAL A 190 -11.05 10.75 -3.58
N GLN A 191 -10.81 9.47 -3.34
CA GLN A 191 -10.21 8.97 -2.10
C GLN A 191 -8.78 9.47 -1.93
N SER A 192 -8.02 9.66 -3.02
CA SER A 192 -6.71 10.29 -2.95
C SER A 192 -6.78 11.74 -2.45
N ALA A 193 -7.70 12.53 -3.01
CA ALA A 193 -7.89 13.94 -2.68
C ALA A 193 -8.44 14.13 -1.26
N LEU A 194 -9.44 13.33 -0.87
CA LEU A 194 -10.20 13.52 0.36
C LEU A 194 -9.60 12.78 1.57
N MET A 195 -8.91 11.66 1.36
CA MET A 195 -8.44 10.79 2.44
C MET A 195 -6.92 10.62 2.43
N ASN A 196 -6.36 10.04 1.36
CA ASN A 196 -4.96 9.61 1.37
C ASN A 196 -4.00 10.79 1.51
N ALA A 197 -4.07 11.79 0.63
CA ALA A 197 -3.15 12.93 0.65
C ALA A 197 -3.29 13.75 1.95
N PRO A 198 -4.49 14.13 2.43
CA PRO A 198 -4.62 14.86 3.69
C PRO A 198 -4.12 14.07 4.90
N LEU A 199 -4.49 12.79 5.03
CA LEU A 199 -4.09 11.96 6.16
C LEU A 199 -2.58 11.73 6.19
N SER A 200 -1.99 11.39 5.04
CA SER A 200 -0.55 11.14 4.94
C SER A 200 0.27 12.41 5.16
N ALA A 201 -0.16 13.55 4.61
CA ALA A 201 0.46 14.86 4.91
C ALA A 201 0.40 15.19 6.40
N TRP A 202 -0.75 14.95 7.05
CA TRP A 202 -0.88 15.10 8.50
C TRP A 202 0.05 14.16 9.27
N ALA A 203 0.12 12.88 8.88
CA ALA A 203 0.99 11.88 9.50
C ALA A 203 2.47 12.28 9.39
N LEU A 204 2.92 12.69 8.21
CA LEU A 204 4.28 13.18 7.96
C LEU A 204 4.59 14.42 8.81
N SER A 205 3.69 15.41 8.82
CA SER A 205 3.81 16.61 9.65
C SER A 205 3.85 16.27 11.14
N HIS A 206 3.06 15.29 11.58
CA HIS A 206 3.04 14.84 12.97
C HIS A 206 4.37 14.20 13.38
N LEU A 207 4.91 13.29 12.56
CA LEU A 207 6.20 12.64 12.79
C LEU A 207 7.34 13.68 12.81
N TRP A 208 7.30 14.63 11.89
CA TRP A 208 8.26 15.74 11.79
C TRP A 208 8.25 16.64 13.04
N ASN A 209 7.09 17.19 13.38
CA ASN A 209 6.95 18.17 14.46
C ASN A 209 7.27 17.58 15.83
N ARG A 210 7.02 16.29 16.02
CA ARG A 210 7.38 15.55 17.24
C ARG A 210 8.86 15.15 17.30
N GLY A 211 9.64 15.43 16.25
CA GLY A 211 11.06 15.06 16.18
C GLY A 211 11.29 13.55 16.11
N VAL A 212 10.28 12.81 15.62
CA VAL A 212 10.37 11.35 15.43
C VAL A 212 11.26 11.04 14.23
N CYS A 213 11.25 11.91 13.21
CA CYS A 213 12.17 11.86 12.09
C CYS A 213 12.93 13.18 11.91
N ASN A 214 14.13 13.09 11.30
CA ASN A 214 14.96 14.24 10.92
C ASN A 214 14.87 14.52 9.40
N LYS A 215 15.50 15.62 8.93
CA LYS A 215 15.48 16.03 7.50
C LYS A 215 15.98 14.93 6.57
N ALA A 216 17.09 14.29 6.92
CA ALA A 216 17.70 13.25 6.12
C ALA A 216 16.80 12.01 6.01
N GLN A 217 16.14 11.63 7.11
CA GLN A 217 15.20 10.52 7.13
C GLN A 217 13.96 10.80 6.29
N ALA A 218 13.39 12.00 6.39
CA ALA A 218 12.26 12.41 5.56
C ALA A 218 12.63 12.48 4.07
N ALA A 219 13.80 13.03 3.74
CA ALA A 219 14.29 13.08 2.36
C ALA A 219 14.54 11.68 1.79
N ALA A 220 15.16 10.78 2.56
CA ALA A 220 15.38 9.39 2.14
C ALA A 220 14.06 8.66 1.91
N ALA A 221 13.10 8.80 2.83
CA ALA A 221 11.77 8.23 2.66
C ALA A 221 11.08 8.75 1.39
N PHE A 222 11.17 10.06 1.12
CA PHE A 222 10.64 10.66 -0.10
C PHE A 222 11.34 10.18 -1.36
N LEU A 223 12.67 10.04 -1.37
CA LEU A 223 13.38 9.54 -2.55
C LEU A 223 12.99 8.10 -2.89
N ILE A 224 12.89 7.25 -1.86
CA ILE A 224 12.53 5.84 -2.03
C ILE A 224 11.06 5.69 -2.44
N ASN A 225 10.14 6.34 -1.73
CA ASN A 225 8.70 6.14 -1.94
C ASN A 225 8.03 7.20 -2.81
N GLY A 226 8.73 8.25 -3.24
CA GLY A 226 8.26 9.23 -4.22
C GLY A 226 8.61 8.78 -5.63
N PRO A 227 9.64 9.35 -6.27
CA PRO A 227 10.07 8.92 -7.60
C PRO A 227 10.51 7.45 -7.61
N GLY A 228 11.12 6.96 -6.52
CA GLY A 228 11.50 5.55 -6.42
C GLY A 228 10.31 4.60 -6.47
N GLN A 229 9.13 4.99 -5.97
CA GLN A 229 7.93 4.13 -6.05
C GLN A 229 7.52 3.87 -7.49
N VAL A 230 7.67 4.85 -8.38
CA VAL A 230 7.40 4.68 -9.82
C VAL A 230 8.30 3.60 -10.39
N VAL A 231 9.60 3.63 -10.07
CA VAL A 231 10.56 2.62 -10.52
C VAL A 231 10.26 1.25 -9.90
N GLN A 232 9.95 1.21 -8.61
CA GLN A 232 9.70 -0.03 -7.88
C GLN A 232 8.40 -0.74 -8.34
N ALA A 233 7.35 0.03 -8.63
CA ALA A 233 6.06 -0.51 -9.07
C ALA A 233 6.03 -0.78 -10.58
N LEU A 234 6.45 0.18 -11.41
CA LEU A 234 6.33 0.09 -12.87
C LEU A 234 7.54 -0.58 -13.52
N GLY A 235 8.73 -0.51 -12.92
CA GLY A 235 9.95 -1.10 -13.48
C GLY A 235 9.80 -2.59 -13.79
N PRO A 236 9.33 -3.43 -12.85
CA PRO A 236 9.09 -4.85 -13.12
C PRO A 236 8.07 -5.09 -14.24
N MET A 237 7.04 -4.25 -14.38
CA MET A 237 6.06 -4.33 -15.46
C MET A 237 6.69 -4.01 -16.82
N VAL A 238 7.53 -2.97 -16.88
CA VAL A 238 8.29 -2.60 -18.09
C VAL A 238 9.24 -3.72 -18.50
N LEU A 239 9.96 -4.33 -17.55
CA LEU A 239 10.86 -5.46 -17.82
C LEU A 239 10.09 -6.71 -18.28
N ALA A 240 8.93 -7.00 -17.69
CA ALA A 240 8.06 -8.09 -18.11
C ALA A 240 7.52 -7.86 -19.54
N ARG A 241 7.09 -6.64 -19.86
CA ARG A 241 6.68 -6.24 -21.22
C ARG A 241 7.81 -6.45 -22.25
N GLN A 242 9.04 -6.15 -21.87
CA GLN A 242 10.23 -6.38 -22.70
C GLN A 242 10.67 -7.85 -22.75
N GLN A 243 9.88 -8.77 -22.18
CA GLN A 243 10.18 -10.20 -22.08
C GLN A 243 11.49 -10.51 -21.34
N MET A 244 11.98 -9.55 -20.54
CA MET A 244 13.18 -9.72 -19.71
C MET A 244 12.87 -10.43 -18.39
N LEU A 245 11.62 -10.37 -17.94
CA LEU A 245 11.11 -11.10 -16.78
C LEU A 245 9.91 -11.95 -17.19
N SER A 246 9.85 -13.18 -16.68
CA SER A 246 8.60 -13.94 -16.62
C SER A 246 7.67 -13.33 -15.56
N ASN A 247 6.38 -13.67 -15.57
CA ASN A 247 5.44 -13.20 -14.54
C ASN A 247 5.91 -13.59 -13.13
N ALA A 248 6.43 -14.81 -12.96
CA ALA A 248 7.03 -15.24 -11.70
C ALA A 248 8.26 -14.40 -11.32
N GLY A 249 9.12 -14.08 -12.28
CA GLY A 249 10.27 -13.20 -12.07
C GLY A 249 9.85 -11.78 -11.67
N GLN A 250 8.81 -11.24 -12.31
CA GLN A 250 8.22 -9.95 -11.96
C GLN A 250 7.68 -9.95 -10.52
N HIS A 251 6.91 -10.97 -10.12
CA HIS A 251 6.39 -11.08 -8.76
C HIS A 251 7.52 -11.22 -7.73
N ALA A 252 8.57 -11.97 -8.05
CA ALA A 252 9.74 -12.12 -7.18
C ALA A 252 10.49 -10.79 -7.01
N VAL A 253 10.66 -10.01 -8.07
CA VAL A 253 11.28 -8.68 -8.00
C VAL A 253 10.43 -7.74 -7.15
N LEU A 254 9.11 -7.71 -7.37
CA LEU A 254 8.19 -6.89 -6.57
C LEU A 254 8.23 -7.28 -5.08
N PHE A 255 8.23 -8.58 -4.77
CA PHE A 255 8.40 -9.10 -3.43
C PHE A 255 9.72 -8.64 -2.81
N ALA A 256 10.84 -8.83 -3.52
CA ALA A 256 12.16 -8.47 -3.00
C ALA A 256 12.30 -6.97 -2.76
N VAL A 257 11.77 -6.15 -3.67
CA VAL A 257 11.84 -4.68 -3.56
C VAL A 257 10.96 -4.19 -2.40
N MET A 258 9.69 -4.60 -2.38
CA MET A 258 8.72 -4.06 -1.42
C MET A 258 8.83 -4.70 -0.03
N LEU A 259 9.05 -6.01 0.07
CA LEU A 259 9.01 -6.70 1.37
C LEU A 259 10.39 -6.97 1.99
N VAL A 260 11.47 -6.85 1.21
CA VAL A 260 12.84 -7.03 1.74
C VAL A 260 13.61 -5.72 1.72
N LEU A 261 13.78 -5.12 0.54
CA LEU A 261 14.62 -3.94 0.38
C LEU A 261 14.02 -2.73 1.10
N GLN A 262 12.72 -2.47 0.95
CA GLN A 262 12.11 -1.30 1.58
C GLN A 262 12.15 -1.34 3.13
N PRO A 263 11.82 -2.46 3.82
CA PRO A 263 12.08 -2.56 5.26
C PRO A 263 13.57 -2.44 5.64
N ALA A 264 14.49 -2.98 4.83
CA ALA A 264 15.92 -2.83 5.05
C ALA A 264 16.39 -1.37 4.90
N THR A 265 15.83 -0.61 3.97
CA THR A 265 16.09 0.83 3.85
C THR A 265 15.52 1.61 5.02
N ALA A 266 14.36 1.22 5.57
CA ALA A 266 13.84 1.83 6.79
C ALA A 266 14.77 1.60 7.99
N LEU A 267 15.41 0.43 8.08
CA LEU A 267 16.48 0.15 9.05
C LEU A 267 17.68 1.08 8.83
N PHE A 268 18.18 1.20 7.60
CA PHE A 268 19.28 2.11 7.29
C PHE A 268 18.92 3.57 7.64
N ILE A 269 17.69 4.00 7.34
CA ILE A 269 17.16 5.31 7.71
C ILE A 269 17.13 5.51 9.22
N SER A 270 16.80 4.49 10.00
CA SER A 270 16.80 4.56 11.45
C SER A 270 18.20 4.81 12.04
N TRP A 271 19.26 4.39 11.35
CA TRP A 271 20.65 4.60 11.77
C TRP A 271 21.19 6.01 11.48
N MET A 272 20.50 6.81 10.66
CA MET A 272 20.88 8.21 10.43
C MET A 272 20.76 9.11 11.67
N GLY A 273 20.35 8.53 12.82
CA GLY A 273 20.43 9.12 14.14
C GLY A 273 19.36 10.20 14.39
N PRO A 274 18.73 10.25 15.58
CA PRO A 274 17.90 11.40 15.90
C PRO A 274 18.80 12.64 15.91
N THR A 275 18.38 13.72 15.26
CA THR A 275 18.94 15.04 15.54
C THR A 275 18.76 15.25 17.04
N ARG A 276 19.85 15.25 17.81
CA ARG A 276 19.84 15.67 19.22
C ARG A 276 19.29 17.09 19.24
N LYS A 277 17.96 17.25 19.32
CA LYS A 277 17.37 18.52 19.73
C LYS A 277 17.92 18.72 21.13
N LYS A 278 18.89 19.64 21.28
CA LYS A 278 19.24 20.21 22.58
C LYS A 278 17.90 20.53 23.22
N ARG A 279 17.51 19.80 24.27
CA ARG A 279 16.35 20.19 25.07
C ARG A 279 16.65 21.63 25.46
N ARG A 280 15.89 22.58 24.91
CA ARG A 280 15.91 23.93 25.47
C ARG A 280 15.40 23.72 26.89
N ALA A 281 16.32 23.82 27.85
CA ALA A 281 15.95 23.98 29.23
C ALA A 281 15.11 25.25 29.26
N VAL A 282 13.82 25.08 29.53
CA VAL A 282 12.90 26.14 29.92
C VAL A 282 12.75 26.00 31.42
#